data_AF-A0A524PS89-F1
#
_entry.id   AF-A0A524PS89-F1
#
_cell.length_a   1.000
_cell.length_b   1.000
_cell.length_c   1.000
_cell.angle_alpha   90.00
_cell.angle_beta   90.00
_cell.angle_gamma   90.00
#
_symmetry.space_group_name_H-M   'P 1'
#
loop_
_entity.id
_entity.type
_entity.pdbx_description
1 polymer ?
#
loop_
_entity_poly.entity_id
_entity_poly.type
_entity_poly.pdbx_seq_one_letter_code
_entity_poly.pdbx_strand_id
1 'polypeptide(L)'
;MMRSILPKGVSVVFLSVLMLPLFGQKGIEDGSKYGHDVDSVNCRKNMSLYKTYYDQDNYQMALSFWRLAFYECPSSSNNLHLHGIKMYKSLYAETSDRTYVDSMNMVYDARIKYFGEEGKYEGQRGIDLWRLGQDGDKEFLQASYAALSKSVAIDGKGADANTMVVLMGVTQKLYDLRVMDNSQEENIIVNYGRLMDILDTRIEAVRRPGDIEAKKNIDMIFRAGGVVDCDGLISYFTPKIKESPTDVALLKKVLGLLQNTGCNDSELFYTSAENLYKIEKSSMAAYHLAEMNFNKGDNDKAEYYYNEAVTLES
;
A
#
# COMPACT_ATOMS: atom_id res chain seq x y z
N MET A 1 -11.56 -1.69 103.74
CA MET A 1 -10.87 -0.75 102.85
C MET A 1 -11.08 -1.19 101.41
N MET A 2 -11.59 -0.26 100.58
CA MET A 2 -11.72 -0.25 99.11
C MET A 2 -12.00 -1.57 98.34
N ARG A 3 -13.26 -1.70 97.92
CA ARG A 3 -13.64 -2.45 96.70
C ARG A 3 -13.32 -1.57 95.48
N SER A 4 -12.46 -2.03 94.58
CA SER A 4 -12.36 -1.48 93.22
C SER A 4 -13.24 -2.31 92.27
N ILE A 5 -14.11 -1.62 91.55
CA ILE A 5 -14.93 -2.16 90.47
C ILE A 5 -14.25 -1.70 89.17
N LEU A 6 -13.74 -2.65 88.38
CA LEU A 6 -13.27 -2.41 87.02
C LEU A 6 -14.35 -2.92 86.05
N PRO A 7 -14.89 -2.10 85.15
CA PRO A 7 -15.83 -2.58 84.13
C PRO A 7 -15.06 -3.24 82.99
N LYS A 8 -15.60 -4.35 82.48
CA LYS A 8 -15.11 -5.01 81.26
C LYS A 8 -15.28 -4.05 80.08
N GLY A 9 -14.19 -3.56 79.53
CA GLY A 9 -14.18 -2.76 78.31
C GLY A 9 -14.65 -3.60 77.12
N VAL A 10 -15.75 -3.21 76.51
CA VAL A 10 -16.19 -3.72 75.21
C VAL A 10 -15.38 -2.97 74.16
N SER A 11 -14.39 -3.63 73.54
CA SER A 11 -13.71 -3.10 72.35
C SER A 11 -14.65 -3.18 71.16
N VAL A 12 -15.30 -2.06 70.84
CA VAL A 12 -16.01 -1.88 69.57
C VAL A 12 -14.96 -1.62 68.49
N VAL A 13 -14.69 -2.63 67.66
CA VAL A 13 -13.89 -2.47 66.44
C VAL A 13 -14.79 -1.78 65.41
N PHE A 14 -14.60 -0.47 65.23
CA PHE A 14 -15.19 0.28 64.12
C PHE A 14 -14.52 -0.21 62.82
N LEU A 15 -15.18 -1.12 62.11
CA LEU A 15 -14.81 -1.49 60.75
C LEU A 15 -15.18 -0.31 59.85
N SER A 16 -14.26 0.65 59.69
CA SER A 16 -14.42 1.72 58.70
C SER A 16 -14.37 1.08 57.32
N VAL A 17 -15.54 0.82 56.74
CA VAL A 17 -15.67 0.52 55.32
C VAL A 17 -15.17 1.77 54.59
N LEU A 18 -13.94 1.69 54.09
CA LEU A 18 -13.38 2.68 53.18
C LEU A 18 -14.22 2.57 51.90
N MET A 19 -15.28 3.38 51.78
CA MET A 19 -15.94 3.63 50.51
C MET A 19 -14.90 4.30 49.61
N LEU A 20 -14.13 3.49 48.88
CA LEU A 20 -13.33 3.98 47.78
C LEU A 20 -14.30 4.67 46.82
N PRO A 21 -14.05 5.92 46.41
CA PRO A 21 -14.79 6.52 45.32
C PRO A 21 -14.76 5.53 44.15
N LEU A 22 -15.91 5.29 43.51
CA LEU A 22 -15.96 4.69 42.18
C LEU A 22 -15.24 5.68 41.26
N PHE A 23 -13.92 5.55 41.16
CA PHE A 23 -13.13 6.32 40.23
C PHE A 23 -13.52 5.84 38.84
N GLY A 24 -14.08 6.75 38.03
CA GLY A 24 -14.22 6.51 36.61
C GLY A 24 -12.87 6.13 36.02
N GLN A 25 -12.90 5.22 35.05
CA GLN A 25 -11.74 4.81 34.28
C GLN A 25 -12.10 4.87 32.80
N LYS A 26 -11.31 5.61 32.03
CA LYS A 26 -11.55 5.78 30.59
C LYS A 26 -11.15 4.53 29.83
N GLY A 27 -11.85 4.26 28.73
CA GLY A 27 -11.52 3.12 27.86
C GLY A 27 -10.10 3.16 27.29
N ILE A 28 -9.52 4.36 27.14
CA ILE A 28 -8.13 4.52 26.73
C ILE A 28 -7.12 4.07 27.81
N GLU A 29 -7.51 4.09 29.08
CA GLU A 29 -6.64 3.80 30.23
C GLU A 29 -6.60 2.31 30.57
N ASP A 30 -7.71 1.59 30.37
CA ASP A 30 -7.84 0.16 30.69
C ASP A 30 -8.04 -0.75 29.46
N GLY A 31 -8.23 -0.18 28.27
CA GLY A 31 -8.52 -0.91 27.04
C GLY A 31 -9.97 -1.37 26.90
N SER A 32 -10.84 -1.06 27.86
CA SER A 32 -12.27 -1.35 27.77
C SER A 32 -12.92 -0.54 26.64
N LYS A 33 -14.00 -1.08 26.07
CA LYS A 33 -14.64 -0.51 24.88
C LYS A 33 -15.15 0.92 25.10
N TYR A 34 -15.62 1.22 26.31
CA TYR A 34 -16.25 2.52 26.62
C TYR A 34 -15.71 3.16 27.90
N GLY A 35 -14.88 2.49 28.70
CA GLY A 35 -14.62 2.88 30.08
C GLY A 35 -15.69 2.37 31.05
N HIS A 36 -15.50 2.70 32.32
CA HIS A 36 -16.36 2.33 33.44
C HIS A 36 -17.13 3.53 34.01
N ASP A 37 -18.27 3.24 34.66
CA ASP A 37 -19.11 4.21 35.37
C ASP A 37 -19.39 5.50 34.58
N VAL A 38 -19.03 6.65 35.15
CA VAL A 38 -19.26 7.97 34.55
C VAL A 38 -18.53 8.14 33.22
N ASP A 39 -17.34 7.56 33.04
CA ASP A 39 -16.59 7.64 31.79
C ASP A 39 -17.25 6.82 30.68
N SER A 40 -17.85 5.68 31.04
CA SER A 40 -18.67 4.88 30.12
C SER A 40 -19.87 5.67 29.59
N VAL A 41 -20.52 6.44 30.47
CA VAL A 41 -21.65 7.31 30.11
C VAL A 41 -21.19 8.48 29.25
N ASN A 42 -20.09 9.14 29.61
CA ASN A 42 -19.51 10.27 28.89
C ASN A 42 -19.10 9.87 27.46
N CYS A 43 -18.37 8.77 27.33
CA CYS A 43 -17.97 8.24 26.03
C CYS A 43 -19.20 7.99 25.15
N ARG A 44 -20.23 7.27 25.65
CA ARG A 44 -21.44 6.97 24.87
C ARG A 44 -22.21 8.23 24.48
N LYS A 45 -22.26 9.23 25.37
CA LYS A 45 -22.86 10.54 25.08
C LYS A 45 -22.10 11.25 23.95
N ASN A 46 -20.78 11.38 24.06
CA ASN A 46 -19.94 12.03 23.06
C ASN A 46 -20.00 11.30 21.72
N MET A 47 -20.01 9.96 21.74
CA MET A 47 -20.23 9.11 20.57
C MET A 47 -21.55 9.41 19.85
N SER A 48 -22.64 9.53 20.61
CA SER A 48 -23.96 9.86 20.05
C SER A 48 -23.99 11.29 19.49
N LEU A 49 -23.47 12.27 20.23
CA LEU A 49 -23.51 13.67 19.83
C LEU A 49 -22.68 13.93 18.58
N TYR A 50 -21.43 13.44 18.53
CA TYR A 50 -20.61 13.64 17.34
C TYR A 50 -21.26 13.01 16.12
N LYS A 51 -21.85 11.80 16.26
CA LYS A 51 -22.49 11.11 15.14
C LYS A 51 -23.66 11.92 14.60
N THR A 52 -24.52 12.46 15.46
CA THR A 52 -25.63 13.32 15.05
C THR A 52 -25.15 14.53 14.23
N TYR A 53 -24.11 15.24 14.70
CA TYR A 53 -23.58 16.39 13.96
C TYR A 53 -22.85 15.98 12.68
N TYR A 54 -22.14 14.85 12.69
CA TYR A 54 -21.46 14.31 11.52
C TYR A 54 -22.46 13.91 10.43
N ASP A 55 -23.59 13.29 10.79
CA ASP A 55 -24.65 12.90 9.87
C ASP A 55 -25.37 14.14 9.27
N GLN A 56 -25.20 15.32 9.88
CA GLN A 56 -25.69 16.63 9.39
C GLN A 56 -24.60 17.43 8.64
N ASP A 57 -23.43 16.84 8.38
CA ASP A 57 -22.24 17.49 7.82
C ASP A 57 -21.74 18.73 8.61
N ASN A 58 -22.19 18.89 9.87
CA ASN A 58 -21.70 19.93 10.76
C ASN A 58 -20.38 19.49 11.41
N TYR A 59 -19.30 19.48 10.63
CA TYR A 59 -18.00 18.96 11.07
C TYR A 59 -17.38 19.78 12.20
N GLN A 60 -17.64 21.09 12.27
CA GLN A 60 -17.16 21.92 13.39
C GLN A 60 -17.69 21.41 14.73
N MET A 61 -19.01 21.24 14.85
CA MET A 61 -19.63 20.73 16.07
C MET A 61 -19.33 19.25 16.28
N ALA A 62 -19.32 18.45 15.22
CA ALA A 62 -18.99 17.03 15.30
C ALA A 62 -17.59 16.83 15.88
N LEU A 63 -16.59 17.59 15.43
CA LEU A 63 -15.22 17.47 15.92
C LEU A 63 -15.06 17.76 17.40
N SER A 64 -15.84 18.71 17.95
CA SER A 64 -15.81 18.99 19.40
C SER A 64 -16.16 17.75 20.22
N PHE A 65 -17.22 17.03 19.86
CA PHE A 65 -17.63 15.80 20.56
C PHE A 65 -16.78 14.60 20.17
N TRP A 66 -16.36 14.52 18.91
CA TRP A 66 -15.53 13.44 18.38
C TRP A 66 -14.19 13.38 19.09
N ARG A 67 -13.53 14.52 19.33
CA ARG A 67 -12.24 14.58 20.04
C ARG A 67 -12.37 14.01 21.45
N LEU A 68 -13.44 14.34 22.16
CA LEU A 68 -13.71 13.79 23.49
C LEU A 68 -13.86 12.26 23.41
N ALA A 69 -14.70 11.76 22.52
CA ALA A 69 -14.87 10.32 22.33
C ALA A 69 -13.55 9.61 21.92
N PHE A 70 -12.74 10.22 21.05
CA PHE A 70 -11.47 9.68 20.59
C PHE A 70 -10.43 9.57 21.73
N TYR A 71 -10.35 10.56 22.61
CA TYR A 71 -9.44 10.52 23.75
C TYR A 71 -9.99 9.81 24.99
N GLU A 72 -11.29 9.51 25.03
CA GLU A 72 -11.90 8.74 26.12
C GLU A 72 -11.99 7.24 25.81
N CYS A 73 -12.41 6.88 24.60
CA CYS A 73 -12.75 5.51 24.24
C CYS A 73 -12.44 5.20 22.76
N PRO A 74 -11.18 5.26 22.34
CA PRO A 74 -10.81 5.07 20.94
C PRO A 74 -11.15 3.67 20.43
N SER A 75 -11.08 2.63 21.27
CA SER A 75 -11.45 1.24 20.91
C SER A 75 -12.96 1.03 20.69
N SER A 76 -13.79 2.03 20.97
CA SER A 76 -15.25 1.92 20.96
C SER A 76 -15.85 1.53 19.61
N SER A 77 -15.27 2.02 18.51
CA SER A 77 -15.76 1.77 17.16
C SER A 77 -14.72 2.08 16.08
N ASN A 78 -14.66 1.24 15.05
CA ASN A 78 -13.85 1.52 13.86
C ASN A 78 -14.37 2.77 13.11
N ASN A 79 -15.69 3.00 13.13
CA ASN A 79 -16.30 4.19 12.51
C ASN A 79 -15.86 5.50 13.16
N LEU A 80 -15.48 5.48 14.44
CA LEU A 80 -14.93 6.68 15.09
C LEU A 80 -13.70 7.17 14.32
N HIS A 81 -12.79 6.27 13.96
CA HIS A 81 -11.59 6.62 13.21
C HIS A 81 -11.89 7.02 11.77
N LEU A 82 -12.77 6.27 11.08
CA LEU A 82 -13.18 6.58 9.71
C LEU A 82 -13.79 7.98 9.61
N HIS A 83 -14.68 8.34 10.53
CA HIS A 83 -15.30 9.66 10.56
C HIS A 83 -14.27 10.75 10.88
N GLY A 84 -13.34 10.49 11.80
CA GLY A 84 -12.23 11.41 12.10
C GLY A 84 -11.39 11.74 10.87
N ILE A 85 -10.96 10.70 10.13
CA ILE A 85 -10.22 10.85 8.87
C ILE A 85 -11.02 11.71 7.87
N LYS A 86 -12.31 11.41 7.67
CA LYS A 86 -13.16 12.19 6.74
C LYS A 86 -13.29 13.66 7.17
N MET A 87 -13.53 13.92 8.45
CA MET A 87 -13.67 15.30 8.95
C MET A 87 -12.37 16.10 8.78
N TYR A 88 -11.22 15.53 9.13
CA TYR A 88 -9.93 16.21 8.95
C TYR A 88 -9.58 16.43 7.48
N LYS A 89 -9.95 15.51 6.58
CA LYS A 89 -9.82 15.72 5.13
C LYS A 89 -10.70 16.87 4.63
N SER A 90 -11.94 17.00 5.12
CA SER A 90 -12.82 18.12 4.76
C SER A 90 -12.22 19.45 5.20
N LEU A 91 -11.74 19.51 6.44
CA LEU A 91 -11.10 20.72 6.96
C LEU A 91 -9.86 21.11 6.17
N TYR A 92 -9.00 20.15 5.82
CA TYR A 92 -7.86 20.43 4.94
C TYR A 92 -8.32 20.98 3.57
N ALA A 93 -9.35 20.38 2.97
CA ALA A 93 -9.88 20.86 1.69
C ALA A 93 -10.42 22.30 1.76
N GLU A 94 -10.95 22.72 2.91
CA GLU A 94 -11.47 24.06 3.14
C GLU A 94 -10.37 25.08 3.48
N THR A 95 -9.35 24.70 4.25
CA THR A 95 -8.38 25.65 4.82
C THR A 95 -6.97 25.54 4.24
N SER A 96 -6.64 24.42 3.59
CA SER A 96 -5.27 24.02 3.23
C SER A 96 -4.29 23.96 4.42
N ASP A 97 -4.79 23.88 5.66
CA ASP A 97 -3.98 23.80 6.87
C ASP A 97 -3.47 22.38 7.09
N ARG A 98 -2.15 22.19 6.93
CA ARG A 98 -1.48 20.90 7.03
C ARG A 98 -1.59 20.23 8.40
N THR A 99 -1.89 20.98 9.47
CA THR A 99 -2.13 20.39 10.80
C THR A 99 -3.32 19.43 10.82
N TYR A 100 -4.27 19.59 9.88
CA TYR A 100 -5.35 18.64 9.69
C TYR A 100 -4.90 17.34 9.03
N VAL A 101 -3.87 17.37 8.18
CA VAL A 101 -3.25 16.15 7.63
C VAL A 101 -2.46 15.42 8.72
N ASP A 102 -1.76 16.14 9.59
CA ASP A 102 -1.09 15.54 10.76
C ASP A 102 -2.11 14.86 11.68
N SER A 103 -3.23 15.54 11.94
CA SER A 103 -4.33 14.97 12.72
C SER A 103 -4.93 13.74 12.03
N MET A 104 -5.13 13.77 10.71
CA MET A 104 -5.58 12.61 9.95
C MET A 104 -4.61 11.42 10.10
N ASN A 105 -3.31 11.66 10.01
CA ASN A 105 -2.28 10.62 10.16
C ASN A 105 -2.29 10.01 11.57
N MET A 106 -2.43 10.83 12.61
CA MET A 106 -2.63 10.39 14.00
C MET A 106 -3.86 9.48 14.13
N VAL A 107 -4.96 9.80 13.44
CA VAL A 107 -6.17 8.95 13.46
C VAL A 107 -5.92 7.60 12.77
N TYR A 108 -5.15 7.58 11.67
CA TYR A 108 -4.71 6.31 11.08
C TYR A 108 -3.85 5.48 12.05
N ASP A 109 -2.91 6.11 12.77
CA ASP A 109 -2.07 5.41 13.75
C ASP A 109 -2.90 4.78 14.87
N ALA A 110 -3.85 5.54 15.40
CA ALA A 110 -4.79 5.03 16.40
C ALA A 110 -5.63 3.88 15.85
N ARG A 111 -6.12 3.99 14.60
CA ARG A 111 -6.92 2.94 13.98
C ARG A 111 -6.14 1.64 13.85
N ILE A 112 -4.88 1.71 13.44
CA ILE A 112 -3.96 0.57 13.37
C ILE A 112 -3.74 -0.01 14.77
N LYS A 113 -3.44 0.84 15.77
CA LYS A 113 -3.22 0.44 17.16
C LYS A 113 -4.42 -0.34 17.75
N TYR A 114 -5.65 0.12 17.52
CA TYR A 114 -6.84 -0.45 18.17
C TYR A 114 -7.53 -1.55 17.35
N PHE A 115 -7.35 -1.58 16.03
CA PHE A 115 -8.07 -2.53 15.15
C PHE A 115 -7.17 -3.40 14.29
N GLY A 116 -5.84 -3.25 14.38
CA GLY A 116 -4.89 -4.02 13.57
C GLY A 116 -4.98 -3.65 12.09
N GLU A 117 -4.92 -4.67 11.21
CA GLU A 117 -4.99 -4.51 9.75
C GLU A 117 -4.02 -3.45 9.18
N GLU A 118 -2.79 -3.38 9.72
CA GLU A 118 -1.81 -2.34 9.38
C GLU A 118 -1.61 -2.18 7.87
N GLY A 119 -1.44 -3.29 7.13
CA GLY A 119 -1.29 -3.25 5.68
C GLY A 119 -2.44 -2.54 4.97
N LYS A 120 -3.69 -2.83 5.35
CA LYS A 120 -4.89 -2.20 4.78
C LYS A 120 -4.96 -0.70 5.10
N TYR A 121 -4.71 -0.32 6.36
CA TYR A 121 -4.84 1.08 6.77
C TYR A 121 -3.69 1.95 6.28
N GLU A 122 -2.47 1.41 6.15
CA GLU A 122 -1.37 2.09 5.47
C GLU A 122 -1.67 2.29 3.97
N GLY A 123 -2.32 1.31 3.33
CA GLY A 123 -2.78 1.43 1.94
C GLY A 123 -3.80 2.57 1.77
N GLN A 124 -4.76 2.67 2.68
CA GLN A 124 -5.75 3.76 2.70
C GLN A 124 -5.10 5.13 2.96
N ARG A 125 -4.22 5.21 3.95
CA ARG A 125 -3.44 6.42 4.26
C ARG A 125 -2.65 6.89 3.05
N GLY A 126 -1.94 5.96 2.41
CA GLY A 126 -1.14 6.25 1.23
C GLY A 126 -1.95 6.77 0.04
N ILE A 127 -3.13 6.21 -0.21
CA ILE A 127 -4.06 6.70 -1.26
C ILE A 127 -4.57 8.10 -0.94
N ASP A 128 -4.89 8.38 0.32
CA ASP A 128 -5.33 9.71 0.72
C ASP A 128 -4.20 10.74 0.55
N LEU A 129 -2.97 10.42 0.97
CA LEU A 129 -1.80 11.28 0.78
C LEU A 129 -1.47 11.50 -0.70
N TRP A 130 -1.63 10.47 -1.54
CA TRP A 130 -1.49 10.61 -3.00
C TRP A 130 -2.45 11.68 -3.54
N ARG A 131 -3.72 11.62 -3.17
CA ARG A 131 -4.74 12.60 -3.62
C ARG A 131 -4.40 14.02 -3.22
N LEU A 132 -3.80 14.22 -2.04
CA LEU A 132 -3.35 15.53 -1.57
C LEU A 132 -2.09 16.00 -2.31
N GLY A 133 -1.21 15.07 -2.71
CA GLY A 133 0.09 15.38 -3.29
C GLY A 133 0.20 15.34 -4.82
N GLN A 134 -0.76 14.74 -5.52
CA GLN A 134 -0.67 14.47 -6.98
C GLN A 134 -0.44 15.72 -7.85
N ASP A 135 -0.84 16.90 -7.36
CA ASP A 135 -0.64 18.20 -8.02
C ASP A 135 0.78 18.78 -7.82
N GLY A 136 1.68 18.05 -7.17
CA GLY A 136 3.10 18.39 -7.05
C GLY A 136 3.62 18.61 -5.63
N ASP A 137 2.82 18.32 -4.60
CA ASP A 137 3.27 18.41 -3.20
C ASP A 137 4.19 17.24 -2.85
N LYS A 138 5.48 17.53 -2.83
CA LYS A 138 6.57 16.56 -2.69
C LYS A 138 6.50 15.79 -1.37
N GLU A 139 6.13 16.46 -0.28
CA GLU A 139 6.09 15.85 1.05
C GLU A 139 4.95 14.84 1.15
N PHE A 140 3.77 15.19 0.62
CA PHE A 140 2.65 14.25 0.57
C PHE A 140 2.91 13.07 -0.38
N LEU A 141 3.59 13.30 -1.50
CA LEU A 141 3.99 12.22 -2.41
C LEU A 141 4.99 11.26 -1.74
N GLN A 142 5.99 11.77 -1.02
CA GLN A 142 6.94 10.93 -0.27
C GLN A 142 6.25 10.14 0.84
N ALA A 143 5.37 10.79 1.61
CA ALA A 143 4.61 10.12 2.65
C ALA A 143 3.64 9.06 2.07
N SER A 144 3.03 9.35 0.91
CA SER A 144 2.20 8.40 0.16
C SER A 144 3.02 7.18 -0.26
N TYR A 145 4.18 7.38 -0.88
CA TYR A 145 5.08 6.29 -1.29
C TYR A 145 5.47 5.41 -0.10
N ALA A 146 5.85 6.02 1.03
CA ALA A 146 6.23 5.29 2.24
C ALA A 146 5.07 4.42 2.76
N ALA A 147 3.86 4.98 2.88
CA ALA A 147 2.69 4.26 3.37
C ALA A 147 2.26 3.13 2.41
N LEU A 148 2.23 3.38 1.10
CA LEU A 148 1.87 2.37 0.09
C LEU A 148 2.91 1.25 0.01
N SER A 149 4.21 1.59 0.06
CA SER A 149 5.29 0.61 0.06
C SER A 149 5.21 -0.30 1.29
N LYS A 150 4.94 0.28 2.46
CA LYS A 150 4.72 -0.45 3.71
C LYS A 150 3.49 -1.35 3.63
N SER A 151 2.38 -0.86 3.08
CA SER A 151 1.15 -1.63 2.86
C SER A 151 1.42 -2.91 2.05
N VAL A 152 2.08 -2.77 0.89
CA VAL A 152 2.41 -3.90 0.01
C VAL A 152 3.49 -4.81 0.63
N ALA A 153 4.35 -4.30 1.52
CA ALA A 153 5.35 -5.10 2.23
C ALA A 153 4.74 -5.98 3.32
N ILE A 154 3.78 -5.43 4.08
CA ILE A 154 3.09 -6.18 5.15
C ILE A 154 2.15 -7.22 4.55
N ASP A 155 1.38 -6.82 3.53
CA ASP A 155 0.28 -7.63 3.02
C ASP A 155 0.32 -7.73 1.49
N GLY A 156 1.45 -8.15 0.91
CA GLY A 156 1.59 -8.22 -0.55
C GLY A 156 0.46 -8.99 -1.23
N LYS A 157 0.00 -10.11 -0.65
CA LYS A 157 -1.08 -10.95 -1.21
C LYS A 157 -2.48 -10.39 -0.95
N GLY A 158 -2.72 -9.72 0.19
CA GLY A 158 -4.02 -9.18 0.58
C GLY A 158 -4.22 -7.69 0.28
N ALA A 159 -3.16 -6.96 -0.11
CA ALA A 159 -3.22 -5.55 -0.43
C ALA A 159 -4.24 -5.27 -1.54
N ASP A 160 -4.94 -4.15 -1.43
CA ASP A 160 -5.94 -3.76 -2.41
C ASP A 160 -5.30 -3.51 -3.79
N ALA A 161 -5.98 -3.88 -4.86
CA ALA A 161 -5.43 -3.74 -6.22
C ALA A 161 -5.18 -2.26 -6.57
N ASN A 162 -6.04 -1.33 -6.08
CA ASN A 162 -5.83 0.10 -6.26
C ASN A 162 -4.62 0.60 -5.48
N THR A 163 -4.32 0.05 -4.30
CA THR A 163 -3.08 0.39 -3.56
C THR A 163 -1.84 0.13 -4.41
N MET A 164 -1.80 -0.97 -5.15
CA MET A 164 -0.68 -1.29 -6.05
C MET A 164 -0.59 -0.33 -7.24
N VAL A 165 -1.72 0.02 -7.84
CA VAL A 165 -1.76 1.00 -8.95
C VAL A 165 -1.28 2.37 -8.48
N VAL A 166 -1.74 2.83 -7.32
CA VAL A 166 -1.30 4.13 -6.76
C VAL A 166 0.17 4.08 -6.36
N LEU A 167 0.68 2.95 -5.84
CA LEU A 167 2.12 2.80 -5.57
C LEU A 167 2.95 2.99 -6.84
N MET A 168 2.54 2.38 -7.95
CA MET A 168 3.21 2.58 -9.24
C MET A 168 3.14 4.04 -9.69
N GLY A 169 1.95 4.66 -9.58
CA GLY A 169 1.74 6.06 -9.95
C GLY A 169 2.58 7.05 -9.15
N VAL A 170 2.66 6.88 -7.82
CA VAL A 170 3.47 7.75 -6.96
C VAL A 170 4.97 7.54 -7.18
N THR A 171 5.39 6.30 -7.47
CA THR A 171 6.79 6.01 -7.84
C THR A 171 7.17 6.79 -9.10
N GLN A 172 6.34 6.72 -10.14
CA GLN A 172 6.55 7.47 -11.39
C GLN A 172 6.55 8.98 -11.15
N LYS A 173 5.57 9.51 -10.40
CA LYS A 173 5.45 10.94 -10.14
C LYS A 173 6.66 11.50 -9.37
N LEU A 174 7.16 10.75 -8.37
CA LEU A 174 8.35 11.16 -7.60
C LEU A 174 9.60 11.18 -8.46
N TYR A 175 9.71 10.27 -9.42
CA TYR A 175 10.78 10.29 -10.43
C TYR A 175 10.66 11.52 -11.33
N ASP A 176 9.48 11.79 -11.91
CA ASP A 176 9.25 12.93 -12.80
C ASP A 176 9.62 14.26 -12.12
N LEU A 177 9.36 14.37 -10.82
CA LEU A 177 9.63 15.56 -10.02
C LEU A 177 11.08 15.64 -9.49
N ARG A 178 11.91 14.61 -9.73
CA ARG A 178 13.30 14.47 -9.25
C ARG A 178 13.42 14.65 -7.72
N VAL A 179 12.48 14.07 -6.98
CA VAL A 179 12.30 14.30 -5.52
C VAL A 179 13.02 13.27 -4.66
N MET A 180 13.43 12.14 -5.22
CA MET A 180 14.28 11.20 -4.49
C MET A 180 15.56 10.95 -5.28
N ASP A 181 16.61 10.53 -4.56
CA ASP A 181 17.97 10.41 -5.08
C ASP A 181 18.14 9.28 -6.12
N ASN A 182 19.38 9.05 -6.56
CA ASN A 182 19.76 8.12 -7.62
C ASN A 182 19.37 6.64 -7.39
N SER A 183 18.77 6.27 -6.24
CA SER A 183 18.17 4.93 -6.02
C SER A 183 16.83 4.70 -6.75
N GLN A 184 16.31 5.72 -7.43
CA GLN A 184 14.93 5.80 -7.94
C GLN A 184 14.65 5.11 -9.28
N GLU A 185 15.62 5.01 -10.18
CA GLU A 185 15.46 4.26 -11.44
C GLU A 185 15.30 2.77 -11.13
N GLU A 186 16.07 2.27 -10.16
CA GLU A 186 15.94 0.90 -9.64
C GLU A 186 14.57 0.69 -8.97
N ASN A 187 14.08 1.66 -8.19
CA ASN A 187 12.77 1.56 -7.53
C ASN A 187 11.60 1.41 -8.52
N ILE A 188 11.63 2.05 -9.70
CA ILE A 188 10.56 1.91 -10.70
C ILE A 188 10.49 0.48 -11.23
N ILE A 189 11.63 -0.08 -11.64
CA ILE A 189 11.69 -1.44 -12.19
C ILE A 189 11.39 -2.48 -11.11
N VAL A 190 11.96 -2.29 -9.92
CA VAL A 190 11.74 -3.17 -8.77
C VAL A 190 10.27 -3.16 -8.35
N ASN A 191 9.65 -1.98 -8.22
CA ASN A 191 8.23 -1.88 -7.88
C ASN A 191 7.38 -2.48 -8.99
N TYR A 192 7.65 -2.15 -10.26
CA TYR A 192 6.93 -2.74 -11.38
C TYR A 192 6.95 -4.26 -11.31
N GLY A 193 8.13 -4.88 -11.29
CA GLY A 193 8.22 -6.32 -11.32
C GLY A 193 7.67 -7.00 -10.06
N ARG A 194 7.89 -6.42 -8.87
CA ARG A 194 7.27 -6.90 -7.63
C ARG A 194 5.75 -6.89 -7.69
N LEU A 195 5.15 -5.79 -8.16
CA LEU A 195 3.71 -5.66 -8.28
C LEU A 195 3.13 -6.62 -9.31
N MET A 196 3.83 -6.82 -10.43
CA MET A 196 3.43 -7.77 -11.46
C MET A 196 3.48 -9.21 -10.95
N ASP A 197 4.53 -9.61 -10.23
CA ASP A 197 4.64 -10.95 -9.64
C ASP A 197 3.48 -11.23 -8.65
N ILE A 198 3.13 -10.23 -7.82
CA ILE A 198 2.01 -10.32 -6.88
C ILE A 198 0.68 -10.50 -7.63
N LEU A 199 0.44 -9.67 -8.65
CA LEU A 199 -0.81 -9.70 -9.42
C LEU A 199 -0.93 -10.97 -10.24
N ASP A 200 0.15 -11.45 -10.84
CA ASP A 200 0.17 -12.71 -11.60
C ASP A 200 -0.18 -13.90 -10.72
N THR A 201 0.46 -13.99 -9.55
CA THR A 201 0.12 -15.01 -8.53
C THR A 201 -1.36 -14.98 -8.16
N ARG A 202 -1.95 -13.79 -7.98
CA ARG A 202 -3.38 -13.63 -7.61
C ARG A 202 -4.32 -13.95 -8.76
N ILE A 203 -3.97 -13.56 -9.98
CA ILE A 203 -4.76 -13.80 -11.19
C ILE A 203 -4.79 -15.30 -11.49
N GLU A 204 -3.67 -16.00 -11.34
CA GLU A 204 -3.63 -17.46 -11.49
C GLU A 204 -4.48 -18.18 -10.43
N ALA A 205 -4.47 -17.70 -9.19
CA ALA A 205 -5.19 -18.34 -8.10
C ALA A 205 -6.72 -18.12 -8.15
N VAL A 206 -7.17 -16.89 -8.44
CA VAL A 206 -8.60 -16.51 -8.30
C VAL A 206 -9.15 -15.76 -9.52
N ARG A 207 -8.29 -15.15 -10.34
CA ARG A 207 -8.66 -14.41 -11.57
C ARG A 207 -9.66 -13.28 -11.33
N ARG A 208 -9.43 -12.45 -10.31
CA ARG A 208 -10.28 -11.31 -9.97
C ARG A 208 -10.20 -10.22 -11.07
N PRO A 209 -11.34 -9.64 -11.53
CA PRO A 209 -11.31 -8.57 -12.54
C PRO A 209 -10.47 -7.35 -12.12
N GLY A 210 -10.51 -6.97 -10.84
CA GLY A 210 -9.71 -5.85 -10.32
C GLY A 210 -8.21 -6.07 -10.43
N ASP A 211 -7.73 -7.32 -10.31
CA ASP A 211 -6.30 -7.64 -10.40
C ASP A 211 -5.82 -7.56 -11.86
N ILE A 212 -6.66 -8.02 -12.80
CA ILE A 212 -6.40 -7.92 -14.24
C ILE A 212 -6.30 -6.45 -14.66
N GLU A 213 -7.23 -5.62 -14.18
CA GLU A 213 -7.25 -4.20 -14.50
C GLU A 213 -6.08 -3.45 -13.84
N ALA A 214 -5.74 -3.78 -12.59
CA ALA A 214 -4.56 -3.23 -11.93
C ALA A 214 -3.27 -3.59 -12.67
N LYS A 215 -3.12 -4.85 -13.12
CA LYS A 215 -1.98 -5.30 -13.92
C LYS A 215 -1.82 -4.46 -15.19
N LYS A 216 -2.92 -4.23 -15.91
CA LYS A 216 -2.94 -3.41 -17.12
C LYS A 216 -2.56 -1.95 -16.84
N ASN A 217 -3.10 -1.35 -15.78
CA ASN A 217 -2.82 0.04 -15.43
C ASN A 217 -1.38 0.25 -14.96
N ILE A 218 -0.82 -0.70 -14.20
CA ILE A 218 0.59 -0.69 -13.81
C ILE A 218 1.50 -0.79 -15.04
N ASP A 219 1.18 -1.67 -16.00
CA ASP A 219 1.91 -1.77 -17.26
C ASP A 219 1.86 -0.47 -18.07
N MET A 220 0.70 0.18 -18.12
CA MET A 220 0.54 1.47 -18.78
C MET A 220 1.39 2.56 -18.12
N ILE A 221 1.36 2.66 -16.78
CA ILE A 221 2.14 3.66 -16.03
C ILE A 221 3.64 3.43 -16.28
N PHE A 222 4.11 2.18 -16.20
CA PHE A 222 5.52 1.84 -16.41
C PHE A 222 6.00 2.23 -17.82
N ARG A 223 5.22 1.92 -18.86
CA ARG A 223 5.57 2.28 -20.25
C ARG A 223 5.53 3.79 -20.50
N ALA A 224 4.54 4.48 -19.92
CA ALA A 224 4.39 5.93 -20.10
C ALA A 224 5.50 6.73 -19.43
N GLY A 225 6.13 6.18 -18.39
CA GLY A 225 7.19 6.85 -17.64
C GLY A 225 8.44 7.19 -18.45
N GLY A 226 8.77 6.41 -19.49
CA GLY A 226 9.94 6.66 -20.34
C GLY A 226 11.30 6.65 -19.60
N VAL A 227 11.31 6.14 -18.36
CA VAL A 227 12.42 6.27 -17.40
C VAL A 227 13.48 5.19 -17.56
N VAL A 228 13.11 4.05 -18.13
CA VAL A 228 13.92 2.85 -17.98
C VAL A 228 14.95 2.78 -19.10
N ASP A 229 16.23 2.81 -18.74
CA ASP A 229 17.31 2.52 -19.67
C ASP A 229 17.44 1.02 -19.93
N CYS A 230 18.24 0.67 -20.93
CA CYS A 230 18.46 -0.73 -21.27
C CYS A 230 19.14 -1.50 -20.13
N ASP A 231 20.07 -0.86 -19.41
CA ASP A 231 20.85 -1.52 -18.36
C ASP A 231 19.95 -1.97 -17.20
N GLY A 232 19.01 -1.13 -16.76
CA GLY A 232 18.04 -1.47 -15.73
C GLY A 232 17.10 -2.62 -16.15
N LEU A 233 16.53 -2.56 -17.36
CA LEU A 233 15.67 -3.63 -17.89
C LEU A 233 16.43 -4.95 -18.00
N ILE A 234 17.65 -4.90 -18.55
CA ILE A 234 18.49 -6.07 -18.74
C ILE A 234 18.86 -6.69 -17.40
N SER A 235 19.33 -5.88 -16.44
CA SER A 235 19.71 -6.34 -15.10
C SER A 235 18.54 -7.04 -14.39
N TYR A 236 17.34 -6.46 -14.46
CA TYR A 236 16.17 -6.98 -13.78
C TYR A 236 15.59 -8.25 -14.42
N PHE A 237 15.44 -8.27 -15.75
CA PHE A 237 14.74 -9.36 -16.43
C PHE A 237 15.63 -10.54 -16.81
N THR A 238 16.96 -10.36 -16.91
CA THR A 238 17.89 -11.45 -17.18
C THR A 238 17.77 -12.63 -16.20
N PRO A 239 17.81 -12.44 -14.86
CA PRO A 239 17.64 -13.55 -13.93
C PRO A 239 16.24 -14.20 -14.05
N LYS A 240 15.18 -13.41 -14.23
CA LYS A 240 13.81 -13.91 -14.39
C LYS A 240 13.65 -14.81 -15.63
N ILE A 241 14.22 -14.41 -16.76
CA ILE A 241 14.22 -15.22 -17.99
C ILE A 241 15.05 -16.49 -17.82
N LYS A 242 16.15 -16.45 -17.08
CA LYS A 242 16.95 -17.66 -16.77
C LYS A 242 16.20 -18.65 -15.89
N GLU A 243 15.44 -18.16 -14.92
CA GLU A 243 14.62 -18.99 -14.03
C GLU A 243 13.40 -19.58 -14.74
N SER A 244 12.80 -18.84 -15.68
CA SER A 244 11.57 -19.23 -16.39
C SER A 244 11.72 -19.11 -17.92
N PRO A 245 12.64 -19.87 -18.55
CA PRO A 245 12.98 -19.68 -19.97
C PRO A 245 11.88 -20.11 -20.94
N THR A 246 10.82 -20.75 -20.46
CA THR A 246 9.69 -21.22 -21.27
C THR A 246 8.37 -20.53 -20.96
N ASP A 247 8.38 -19.52 -20.08
CA ASP A 247 7.20 -18.71 -19.80
C ASP A 247 6.93 -17.74 -20.97
N VAL A 248 6.04 -18.16 -21.86
CA VAL A 248 5.64 -17.39 -23.06
C VAL A 248 5.12 -15.99 -22.70
N ALA A 249 4.39 -15.84 -21.59
CA ALA A 249 3.84 -14.56 -21.19
C ALA A 249 4.96 -13.61 -20.75
N LEU A 250 5.91 -14.11 -19.96
CA LEU A 250 7.11 -13.36 -19.56
C LEU A 250 7.99 -13.02 -20.77
N LEU A 251 8.25 -13.97 -21.67
CA LEU A 251 9.07 -13.75 -22.87
C LEU A 251 8.49 -12.64 -23.75
N LYS A 252 7.19 -12.72 -24.10
CA LYS A 252 6.50 -11.69 -24.91
C LYS A 252 6.52 -10.33 -24.21
N LYS A 253 6.34 -10.30 -22.90
CA LYS A 253 6.39 -9.08 -22.10
C LYS A 253 7.77 -8.42 -22.15
N VAL A 254 8.85 -9.19 -21.88
CA VAL A 254 10.22 -8.69 -21.89
C VAL A 254 10.62 -8.20 -23.28
N LEU A 255 10.31 -8.96 -24.33
CA LEU A 255 10.53 -8.54 -25.71
C LEU A 255 9.85 -7.21 -26.02
N GLY A 256 8.57 -7.08 -25.65
CA GLY A 256 7.82 -5.84 -25.86
C GLY A 256 8.36 -4.66 -25.04
N LEU A 257 8.88 -4.87 -23.84
CA LEU A 257 9.51 -3.80 -23.04
C LEU A 257 10.81 -3.34 -23.69
N LEU A 258 11.70 -4.28 -24.02
CA LEU A 258 12.98 -4.00 -24.66
C LEU A 258 12.79 -3.32 -26.02
N GLN A 259 11.81 -3.73 -26.83
CA GLN A 259 11.46 -3.08 -28.09
C GLN A 259 11.04 -1.63 -27.93
N ASN A 260 10.15 -1.35 -26.98
CA ASN A 260 9.66 0.02 -26.77
C ASN A 260 10.74 0.95 -26.22
N THR A 261 11.72 0.40 -25.50
CA THR A 261 12.87 1.15 -24.98
C THR A 261 14.04 1.22 -25.99
N GLY A 262 13.99 0.44 -27.09
CA GLY A 262 15.05 0.41 -28.11
C GLY A 262 16.24 -0.50 -27.78
N CYS A 263 16.07 -1.48 -26.88
CA CYS A 263 17.10 -2.39 -26.40
C CYS A 263 17.22 -3.69 -27.23
N ASN A 264 16.93 -3.63 -28.52
CA ASN A 264 16.80 -4.79 -29.42
C ASN A 264 18.13 -5.53 -29.62
N ASP A 265 19.25 -4.83 -29.48
CA ASP A 265 20.58 -5.42 -29.69
C ASP A 265 21.12 -6.12 -28.44
N SER A 266 20.37 -6.10 -27.33
CA SER A 266 20.79 -6.70 -26.07
C SER A 266 20.79 -8.24 -26.12
N GLU A 267 21.66 -8.85 -25.32
CA GLU A 267 21.70 -10.31 -25.19
C GLU A 267 20.42 -10.87 -24.56
N LEU A 268 19.78 -10.10 -23.67
CA LEU A 268 18.48 -10.45 -23.11
C LEU A 268 17.40 -10.50 -24.20
N PHE A 269 17.39 -9.53 -25.13
CA PHE A 269 16.46 -9.52 -26.25
C PHE A 269 16.64 -10.77 -27.11
N TYR A 270 17.89 -11.07 -27.49
CA TYR A 270 18.23 -12.26 -28.28
C TYR A 270 17.79 -13.55 -27.59
N THR A 271 18.19 -13.73 -26.32
CA THR A 271 17.87 -14.94 -25.54
C THR A 271 16.36 -15.12 -25.40
N SER A 272 15.62 -14.03 -25.17
CA SER A 272 14.16 -14.08 -25.05
C SER A 272 13.49 -14.41 -26.38
N ALA A 273 13.95 -13.83 -27.49
CA ALA A 273 13.44 -14.12 -28.82
C ALA A 273 13.71 -15.57 -29.23
N GLU A 274 14.92 -16.06 -28.95
CA GLU A 274 15.31 -17.44 -29.27
C GLU A 274 14.51 -18.46 -28.45
N ASN A 275 14.33 -18.21 -27.15
CA ASN A 275 13.52 -19.05 -26.29
C ASN A 275 12.05 -19.07 -26.75
N LEU A 276 11.48 -17.92 -27.10
CA LEU A 276 10.12 -17.85 -27.61
C LEU A 276 9.97 -18.60 -28.93
N TYR A 277 10.93 -18.46 -29.84
CA TYR A 277 10.94 -19.18 -31.12
C TYR A 277 10.96 -20.71 -30.94
N LYS A 278 11.70 -21.22 -29.96
CA LYS A 278 11.74 -22.67 -29.64
C LYS A 278 10.37 -23.21 -29.20
N ILE A 279 9.48 -22.36 -28.70
CA ILE A 279 8.15 -22.73 -28.20
C ILE A 279 7.09 -22.48 -29.28
N GLU A 280 7.12 -21.29 -29.88
CA GLU A 280 6.19 -20.82 -30.90
C GLU A 280 6.97 -20.50 -32.18
N LYS A 281 7.28 -21.52 -32.97
CA LYS A 281 7.95 -21.34 -34.25
C LYS A 281 7.07 -20.53 -35.20
N SER A 282 7.65 -19.51 -35.82
CA SER A 282 7.04 -18.78 -36.93
C SER A 282 8.13 -18.33 -37.90
N SER A 283 7.78 -18.21 -39.18
CA SER A 283 8.70 -17.67 -40.19
C SER A 283 9.26 -16.30 -39.76
N MET A 284 8.38 -15.39 -39.31
CA MET A 284 8.77 -14.05 -38.91
C MET A 284 9.76 -14.04 -37.74
N ALA A 285 9.56 -14.89 -36.73
CA ALA A 285 10.50 -15.01 -35.62
C ALA A 285 11.85 -15.59 -36.07
N ALA A 286 11.85 -16.59 -36.95
CA ALA A 286 13.08 -17.13 -37.53
C ALA A 286 13.84 -16.07 -38.35
N TYR A 287 13.12 -15.31 -39.19
CA TYR A 287 13.71 -14.23 -39.98
C TYR A 287 14.38 -13.18 -39.11
N HIS A 288 13.71 -12.72 -38.05
CA HIS A 288 14.32 -11.74 -37.14
C HIS A 288 15.53 -12.31 -36.39
N LEU A 289 15.50 -13.58 -35.95
CA LEU A 289 16.68 -14.21 -35.36
C LEU A 289 17.84 -14.33 -36.36
N ALA A 290 17.55 -14.53 -37.65
CA ALA A 290 18.55 -14.53 -38.70
C ALA A 290 19.20 -13.15 -38.86
N GLU A 291 18.39 -12.08 -38.94
CA GLU A 291 18.88 -10.69 -39.01
C GLU A 291 19.77 -10.34 -37.80
N MET A 292 19.34 -10.73 -36.59
CA MET A 292 20.12 -10.50 -35.38
C MET A 292 21.48 -11.21 -35.40
N ASN A 293 21.52 -12.48 -35.82
CA ASN A 293 22.78 -13.23 -35.90
C ASN A 293 23.69 -12.67 -37.01
N PHE A 294 23.13 -12.27 -38.14
CA PHE A 294 23.87 -11.62 -39.22
C PHE A 294 24.52 -10.31 -38.74
N ASN A 295 23.77 -9.46 -38.04
CA ASN A 295 24.29 -8.21 -37.48
C ASN A 295 25.38 -8.43 -36.42
N LYS A 296 25.31 -9.54 -35.67
CA LYS A 296 26.36 -9.97 -34.73
C LYS A 296 27.58 -10.62 -35.41
N GLY A 297 27.51 -10.91 -36.71
CA GLY A 297 28.56 -11.60 -37.47
C GLY A 297 28.57 -13.14 -37.34
N ASP A 298 27.54 -13.73 -36.73
CA ASP A 298 27.35 -15.19 -36.61
C ASP A 298 26.63 -15.71 -37.87
N ASN A 299 27.37 -15.76 -38.98
CA ASN A 299 26.83 -16.11 -40.30
C ASN A 299 26.24 -17.53 -40.35
N ASP A 300 26.83 -18.48 -39.61
CA ASP A 300 26.36 -19.87 -39.58
C ASP A 300 24.96 -19.94 -38.95
N LYS A 301 24.73 -19.25 -37.83
CA LYS A 301 23.38 -19.17 -37.24
C LYS A 301 22.42 -18.34 -38.08
N ALA A 302 22.90 -17.27 -38.73
CA ALA A 302 22.07 -16.49 -39.62
C ALA A 302 21.51 -17.36 -40.76
N GLU A 303 22.38 -18.12 -41.43
CA GLU A 303 21.98 -19.06 -42.48
C GLU A 303 20.98 -20.11 -41.97
N TYR A 304 21.25 -20.69 -40.80
CA TYR A 304 20.31 -21.63 -40.17
C TYR A 304 18.91 -21.02 -40.00
N TYR A 305 18.80 -19.84 -39.40
CA TYR A 305 17.50 -19.21 -39.15
C TYR A 305 16.82 -18.69 -40.42
N TYR A 306 17.57 -18.24 -41.43
CA TYR A 306 16.99 -17.91 -42.75
C TYR A 306 16.35 -19.14 -43.42
N ASN A 307 17.02 -20.29 -43.36
CA ASN A 307 16.46 -21.54 -43.90
C ASN A 307 15.22 -22.01 -43.13
N GLU A 308 15.22 -21.89 -41.80
CA GLU A 308 14.02 -22.15 -40.99
C GLU A 308 12.88 -21.19 -41.37
N ALA A 309 13.16 -19.91 -41.63
CA ALA A 309 12.14 -18.95 -42.04
C ALA A 309 11.47 -19.35 -43.35
N VAL A 310 12.27 -19.67 -44.40
CA VAL A 310 11.78 -20.14 -45.70
C VAL A 310 10.93 -21.41 -45.56
N THR A 311 11.39 -22.34 -44.72
CA THR A 311 10.70 -23.62 -44.48
C THR A 311 9.33 -23.40 -43.81
N LEU A 312 9.22 -22.40 -42.92
CA LEU A 312 7.99 -22.09 -42.18
C LEU A 312 6.99 -21.22 -42.98
N GLU A 313 7.39 -20.61 -44.11
CA GLU A 313 6.47 -19.92 -45.04
C GLU A 313 5.78 -20.86 -46.03
N SER A 314 6.34 -22.06 -46.22
CA SER A 314 5.89 -23.06 -47.20
C SER A 314 4.79 -23.95 -46.63
#